data_AF-A0A2N7BD52-F1
#
_entry.id   AF-A0A2N7BD52-F1
#
_cell.length_a   1.000
_cell.length_b   1.000
_cell.length_c   1.000
_cell.angle_alpha   90.00
_cell.angle_beta   90.00
_cell.angle_gamma   90.00
#
_symmetry.space_group_name_H-M   'P 1'
#
loop_
_entity.id
_entity.type
_entity.pdbx_description
1 polymer ?
#
loop_
_entity_poly.entity_id
_entity_poly.type
_entity_poly.pdbx_seq_one_letter_code
_entity_poly.pdbx_strand_id
1 'polypeptide(L)'
;MLLLQSLSQNIPIAVLEAVAFMSLVAGLGWLLGRRALHGKIDTMQMQIATKRVELEHCRESKTNPPKPKPPVPIVVEEPPLMEIPMDITPIEGIPGITTGTAAPILYEEPDDLKVIEGIGPKIEQLLNNEGISSFTQLAAVSPERIKEILNAAGSRFQMHDPTTWPDQARLATQGRWVELKEWQDELRKGR
;
A
#
# COMPACT_ATOMS: atom_id res chain seq x y z
N MET A 1 43.82 -28.76 51.67
CA MET A 1 42.51 -28.31 52.20
C MET A 1 42.38 -26.78 52.26
N LEU A 2 43.46 -26.00 52.41
CA LEU A 2 43.41 -24.52 52.47
C LEU A 2 43.08 -23.80 51.15
N LEU A 3 43.34 -24.41 49.99
CA LEU A 3 43.06 -23.80 48.67
C LEU A 3 41.55 -23.79 48.30
N LEU A 4 40.76 -24.73 48.79
CA LEU A 4 39.30 -24.76 48.52
C LEU A 4 38.54 -23.71 49.35
N GLN A 5 39.02 -23.34 50.53
CA GLN A 5 38.38 -22.29 51.35
C GLN A 5 38.57 -20.89 50.76
N SER A 6 39.75 -20.59 50.21
CA SER A 6 40.05 -19.29 49.58
C SER A 6 39.20 -19.03 48.33
N LEU A 7 38.96 -20.07 47.50
CA LEU A 7 38.03 -19.94 46.38
C LEU A 7 36.60 -19.61 46.85
N SER A 8 36.13 -20.23 47.94
CA SER A 8 34.75 -20.05 48.44
C SER A 8 34.45 -18.65 48.98
N GLN A 9 35.46 -17.97 49.54
CA GLN A 9 35.30 -16.68 50.22
C GLN A 9 35.11 -15.53 49.23
N ASN A 10 35.56 -15.69 47.99
CA ASN A 10 35.41 -14.71 46.90
C ASN A 10 34.20 -14.99 45.99
N ILE A 11 33.53 -16.14 46.14
CA ILE A 11 32.30 -16.48 45.38
C ILE A 11 31.21 -15.39 45.52
N PRO A 12 30.87 -14.88 46.72
CA PRO A 12 29.81 -13.86 46.81
C PRO A 12 30.16 -12.56 46.08
N ILE A 13 31.45 -12.17 46.07
CA ILE A 13 31.94 -10.99 45.35
C ILE A 13 31.86 -11.23 43.84
N ALA A 14 32.30 -12.39 43.36
CA ALA A 14 32.23 -12.76 41.95
C ALA A 14 30.78 -12.83 41.43
N VAL A 15 29.84 -13.31 42.25
CA VAL A 15 28.41 -13.33 41.91
C VAL A 15 27.86 -11.90 41.81
N LEU A 16 28.23 -11.01 42.74
CA LEU A 16 27.81 -9.60 42.70
C LEU A 16 28.31 -8.91 41.42
N GLU A 17 29.58 -9.11 41.06
CA GLU A 17 30.17 -8.57 39.83
C GLU A 17 29.48 -9.12 38.58
N ALA A 18 29.23 -10.43 38.52
CA ALA A 18 28.53 -11.04 37.40
C ALA A 18 27.11 -10.48 37.22
N VAL A 19 26.37 -10.28 38.32
CA VAL A 19 25.03 -9.67 38.30
C VAL A 19 25.11 -8.20 37.86
N ALA A 20 26.12 -7.46 38.31
CA ALA A 20 26.35 -6.09 37.88
C ALA A 20 26.63 -6.00 36.36
N PHE A 21 27.47 -6.88 35.81
CA PHE A 21 27.72 -6.95 34.37
C PHE A 21 26.46 -7.33 33.58
N MET A 22 25.72 -8.33 34.02
CA MET A 22 24.47 -8.74 33.36
C MET A 22 23.44 -7.62 33.35
N SER A 23 23.31 -6.87 34.46
CA SER A 23 22.40 -5.73 34.57
C SER A 23 22.84 -4.57 33.67
N LEU A 24 24.14 -4.30 33.57
CA LEU A 24 24.69 -3.27 32.70
C LEU A 24 24.47 -3.61 31.23
N VAL A 25 24.74 -4.86 30.82
CA VAL A 25 24.50 -5.33 29.45
C VAL A 25 23.00 -5.27 29.11
N ALA A 26 22.13 -5.73 30.00
CA ALA A 26 20.69 -5.63 29.82
C ALA A 26 20.20 -4.18 29.72
N GLY A 27 20.73 -3.29 30.57
CA GLY A 27 20.40 -1.87 30.58
C GLY A 27 20.85 -1.15 29.30
N LEU A 28 22.07 -1.43 28.82
CA LEU A 28 22.56 -0.90 27.55
C LEU A 28 21.75 -1.44 26.37
N GLY A 29 21.44 -2.73 26.34
CA GLY A 29 20.60 -3.35 25.31
C GLY A 29 19.20 -2.73 25.27
N TRP A 30 18.57 -2.55 26.44
CA TRP A 30 17.28 -1.88 26.56
C TRP A 30 17.33 -0.42 26.11
N LEU A 31 18.38 0.33 26.48
CA LEU A 31 18.55 1.74 26.12
C LEU A 31 18.74 1.93 24.61
N LEU A 32 19.57 1.08 23.97
CA LEU A 32 19.79 1.09 22.53
C LEU A 32 18.51 0.70 21.76
N GLY A 33 17.83 -0.36 22.19
CA GLY A 33 16.55 -0.78 21.60
C GLY A 33 15.48 0.30 21.74
N ARG A 34 15.38 0.92 22.92
CA ARG A 34 14.45 2.02 23.19
C ARG A 34 14.72 3.21 22.28
N ARG A 35 15.98 3.64 22.10
CA ARG A 35 16.33 4.75 21.19
C ARG A 35 15.96 4.45 19.73
N ALA A 36 16.24 3.24 19.25
CA ALA A 36 15.89 2.84 17.89
C ALA A 36 14.37 2.76 17.65
N LEU A 37 13.60 2.34 18.66
CA LEU A 37 12.14 2.35 18.59
C LEU A 37 11.56 3.78 18.63
N HIS A 38 12.14 4.70 19.41
CA HIS A 38 11.66 6.10 19.48
C HIS A 38 11.76 6.81 18.13
N GLY A 39 12.86 6.65 17.38
CA GLY A 39 12.97 7.25 16.04
C GLY A 39 11.92 6.73 15.05
N LYS A 40 11.53 5.46 15.15
CA LYS A 40 10.44 4.88 14.35
C LYS A 40 9.07 5.42 14.77
N ILE A 41 8.85 5.61 16.08
CA ILE A 41 7.63 6.21 16.62
C ILE A 41 7.47 7.63 16.08
N ASP A 42 8.52 8.45 16.12
CA ASP A 42 8.47 9.83 15.61
C ASP A 42 8.15 9.88 14.11
N THR A 43 8.76 8.98 13.34
CA THR A 43 8.48 8.83 11.90
C THR A 43 7.02 8.45 11.63
N MET A 44 6.48 7.48 12.38
CA MET A 44 5.08 7.06 12.26
C MET A 44 4.11 8.15 12.72
N GLN A 45 4.44 8.91 13.77
CA GLN A 45 3.63 10.03 14.23
C GLN A 45 3.56 11.15 13.19
N MET A 46 4.66 11.40 12.46
CA MET A 46 4.66 12.35 11.35
C MET A 46 3.74 11.90 10.21
N GLN A 47 3.77 10.61 9.84
CA GLN A 47 2.86 10.05 8.84
C GLN A 47 1.38 10.11 9.29
N ILE A 48 1.10 9.92 10.57
CA ILE A 48 -0.26 10.06 11.12
C ILE A 48 -0.70 11.53 11.04
N ALA A 49 0.17 12.48 11.38
CA ALA A 49 -0.14 13.90 11.33
C ALA A 49 -0.42 14.37 9.89
N THR A 50 0.41 13.99 8.93
CA THR A 50 0.21 14.33 7.51
C THR A 50 -1.06 13.69 6.94
N LYS A 51 -1.30 12.40 7.21
CA LYS A 51 -2.53 11.72 6.77
C LYS A 51 -3.80 12.34 7.35
N ARG A 52 -3.76 12.82 8.60
CA ARG A 52 -4.90 13.56 9.19
C ARG A 52 -5.16 14.88 8.46
N VAL A 53 -4.11 15.63 8.13
CA VAL A 53 -4.23 16.88 7.36
C VAL A 53 -4.79 16.61 5.96
N GLU A 54 -4.32 15.57 5.27
CA GLU A 54 -4.86 15.16 3.95
C GLU A 54 -6.35 14.80 4.02
N LEU A 55 -6.76 14.05 5.07
CA LEU A 55 -8.17 13.71 5.30
C LEU A 55 -9.03 14.95 5.61
N GLU A 56 -8.50 15.93 6.35
CA GLU A 56 -9.18 17.20 6.61
C GLU A 56 -9.37 18.00 5.32
N HIS A 57 -8.33 18.11 4.47
CA HIS A 57 -8.43 18.77 3.16
C HIS A 57 -9.46 18.08 2.24
N CYS A 58 -9.49 16.75 2.23
CA CYS A 58 -10.47 15.98 1.45
C CYS A 58 -11.89 16.06 2.03
N ARG A 59 -12.02 16.21 3.35
CA ARG A 59 -13.32 16.44 4.00
C ARG A 59 -13.84 17.84 3.69
N GLU A 60 -12.98 18.86 3.76
CA GLU A 60 -13.33 20.23 3.38
C GLU A 60 -13.76 20.31 1.92
N SER A 61 -13.03 19.66 0.99
CA SER A 61 -13.40 19.62 -0.43
C SER A 61 -14.73 18.90 -0.69
N LYS A 62 -15.10 17.91 0.14
CA LYS A 62 -16.42 17.25 0.09
C LYS A 62 -17.55 18.08 0.71
N THR A 63 -17.26 18.93 1.70
CA THR A 63 -18.27 19.73 2.43
C THR A 63 -18.50 21.13 1.88
N ASN A 64 -17.56 21.71 1.13
CA ASN A 64 -17.70 23.00 0.45
C ASN A 64 -17.06 22.94 -0.95
N PRO A 65 -17.81 23.09 -2.05
CA PRO A 65 -17.19 23.28 -3.36
C PRO A 65 -16.37 24.59 -3.34
N PRO A 66 -15.10 24.59 -3.79
CA PRO A 66 -14.25 25.76 -3.73
C PRO A 66 -14.80 26.87 -4.64
N LYS A 67 -15.11 28.03 -4.06
CA LYS A 67 -15.29 29.28 -4.81
C LYS A 67 -13.93 29.67 -5.40
N PRO A 68 -13.81 29.91 -6.72
CA PRO A 68 -12.51 30.11 -7.37
C PRO A 68 -11.81 31.34 -6.79
N LYS A 69 -10.61 31.13 -6.23
CA LYS A 69 -9.74 32.21 -5.77
C LYS A 69 -8.87 32.68 -6.95
N PRO A 70 -8.77 34.00 -7.23
CA PRO A 70 -8.00 34.53 -8.36
C PRO A 70 -6.51 34.17 -8.29
N PRO A 71 -5.83 34.10 -9.45
CA PRO A 71 -4.49 33.54 -9.59
C PRO A 71 -3.42 34.50 -9.06
N VAL A 72 -2.46 33.96 -8.30
CA VAL A 72 -1.21 34.64 -7.97
C VAL A 72 -0.07 33.87 -8.68
N PRO A 73 0.93 34.58 -9.26
CA PRO A 73 1.63 34.15 -10.47
C PRO A 73 2.64 33.02 -10.25
N ILE A 74 2.67 32.11 -11.22
CA ILE A 74 3.70 31.10 -11.41
C ILE A 74 4.98 31.84 -11.86
N VAL A 75 5.99 31.89 -10.99
CA VAL A 75 7.36 32.22 -11.39
C VAL A 75 7.95 30.94 -11.97
N VAL A 76 8.16 30.98 -13.28
CA VAL A 76 8.88 30.02 -14.09
C VAL A 76 10.35 30.00 -13.67
N GLU A 77 10.87 28.82 -13.33
CA GLU A 77 12.31 28.53 -13.46
C GLU A 77 12.47 27.12 -14.07
N GLU A 78 12.67 27.13 -15.39
CA GLU A 78 13.23 26.07 -16.26
C GLU A 78 14.68 26.52 -16.58
N PRO A 79 15.70 25.73 -17.07
CA PRO A 79 15.82 24.37 -17.67
C PRO A 79 16.98 23.50 -17.03
N PRO A 80 17.47 22.33 -17.55
CA PRO A 80 17.39 21.83 -18.93
C PRO A 80 16.87 20.41 -19.16
N LEU A 81 16.07 20.36 -20.23
CA LEU A 81 15.65 19.21 -21.02
C LEU A 81 16.88 18.60 -21.71
N MET A 82 17.09 17.30 -21.54
CA MET A 82 17.96 16.50 -22.42
C MET A 82 17.07 15.94 -23.53
N GLU A 83 17.20 16.48 -24.75
CA GLU A 83 16.43 16.07 -25.91
C GLU A 83 16.89 14.68 -26.40
N ILE A 84 15.97 13.70 -26.41
CA ILE A 84 16.11 12.51 -27.25
C ILE A 84 15.12 12.68 -28.41
N PRO A 85 15.59 12.74 -29.67
CA PRO A 85 14.70 12.82 -30.81
C PRO A 85 14.25 11.39 -31.17
N MET A 86 12.95 11.12 -31.10
CA MET A 86 12.37 10.04 -31.87
C MET A 86 11.18 10.56 -32.66
N ASP A 87 11.51 10.82 -33.92
CA ASP A 87 10.64 10.87 -35.06
C ASP A 87 9.66 9.68 -35.05
N ILE A 88 8.36 9.98 -34.95
CA ILE A 88 7.31 9.06 -35.37
C ILE A 88 6.37 9.88 -36.24
N THR A 89 6.57 9.71 -37.54
CA THR A 89 5.68 10.20 -38.60
C THR A 89 4.25 9.64 -38.39
N PRO A 90 3.22 10.49 -38.44
CA PRO A 90 1.82 10.04 -38.32
C PRO A 90 1.39 9.19 -39.52
N ILE A 91 0.84 8.01 -39.26
CA ILE A 91 0.14 7.19 -40.27
C ILE A 91 -1.23 7.82 -40.50
N GLU A 92 -1.43 8.40 -41.67
CA GLU A 92 -2.73 8.89 -42.15
C GLU A 92 -3.68 7.73 -42.47
N GLY A 93 -4.97 7.91 -42.13
CA GLY A 93 -6.07 7.40 -42.95
C GLY A 93 -6.91 6.24 -42.40
N ILE A 94 -7.72 6.50 -41.37
CA ILE A 94 -9.03 5.81 -41.23
C ILE A 94 -10.12 6.88 -41.03
N PRO A 95 -10.98 7.14 -42.04
CA PRO A 95 -12.10 8.06 -41.87
C PRO A 95 -13.21 7.34 -41.11
N GLY A 96 -13.43 7.70 -39.83
CA GLY A 96 -14.58 7.17 -39.08
C GLY A 96 -14.56 7.22 -37.55
N ILE A 97 -13.54 7.78 -36.89
CA ILE A 97 -13.55 7.86 -35.41
C ILE A 97 -13.82 9.30 -35.00
N THR A 98 -15.05 9.51 -34.55
CA THR A 98 -15.54 10.73 -33.93
C THR A 98 -14.69 11.10 -32.71
N THR A 99 -14.32 12.38 -32.68
CA THR A 99 -13.70 13.16 -31.61
C THR A 99 -14.28 12.90 -30.22
N GLY A 100 -13.41 12.71 -29.22
CA GLY A 100 -13.80 12.68 -27.81
C GLY A 100 -12.62 12.62 -26.85
N THR A 101 -12.04 13.79 -26.56
CA THR A 101 -11.24 14.12 -25.35
C THR A 101 -10.10 13.17 -24.98
N ALA A 102 -8.88 13.51 -25.41
CA ALA A 102 -7.66 13.09 -24.72
C ALA A 102 -7.60 13.80 -23.35
N ALA A 103 -8.24 13.21 -22.34
CA ALA A 103 -8.00 13.56 -20.95
C ALA A 103 -6.52 13.33 -20.64
N PRO A 104 -5.89 14.15 -19.76
CA PRO A 104 -4.53 13.87 -19.32
C PRO A 104 -4.53 12.46 -18.75
N ILE A 105 -3.65 11.60 -19.28
CA ILE A 105 -3.45 10.25 -18.76
C ILE A 105 -2.76 10.47 -17.41
N LEU A 106 -3.56 10.67 -16.37
CA LEU A 106 -3.06 10.62 -15.01
C LEU A 106 -2.60 9.17 -14.85
N TYR A 107 -1.30 8.97 -14.79
CA TYR A 107 -0.70 7.69 -14.45
C TYR A 107 -1.05 7.42 -12.98
N GLU A 108 -2.26 6.92 -12.74
CA GLU A 108 -2.66 6.40 -11.45
C GLU A 108 -1.84 5.14 -11.19
N GLU A 109 -1.16 5.13 -10.04
CA GLU A 109 -0.44 3.95 -9.58
C GLU A 109 -1.44 2.79 -9.45
N PRO A 110 -1.12 1.58 -9.95
CA PRO A 110 -2.00 0.42 -9.80
C PRO A 110 -2.34 0.14 -8.33
N ASP A 111 -3.60 -0.14 -8.05
CA ASP A 111 -4.02 -0.59 -6.72
C ASP A 111 -3.54 -2.03 -6.46
N ASP A 112 -3.36 -2.36 -5.17
CA ASP A 112 -3.11 -3.73 -4.74
C ASP A 112 -4.43 -4.52 -4.72
N LEU A 113 -4.71 -5.25 -5.81
CA LEU A 113 -5.93 -6.04 -5.96
C LEU A 113 -5.94 -7.29 -5.07
N LYS A 114 -4.80 -7.69 -4.48
CA LYS A 114 -4.74 -8.84 -3.54
C LYS A 114 -5.44 -8.56 -2.22
N VAL A 115 -5.85 -7.31 -1.96
CA VAL A 115 -6.74 -6.95 -0.84
C VAL A 115 -8.11 -7.65 -0.95
N ILE A 116 -8.52 -8.01 -2.18
CA ILE A 116 -9.77 -8.71 -2.45
C ILE A 116 -9.61 -10.22 -2.22
N GLU A 117 -10.46 -10.80 -1.37
CA GLU A 117 -10.43 -12.22 -1.05
C GLU A 117 -10.70 -13.05 -2.31
N GLY A 118 -9.75 -13.93 -2.64
CA GLY A 118 -9.78 -14.77 -3.84
C GLY A 118 -8.85 -14.31 -4.97
N ILE A 119 -8.36 -13.07 -4.93
CA ILE A 119 -7.36 -12.55 -5.88
C ILE A 119 -5.95 -12.80 -5.33
N GLY A 120 -5.25 -13.77 -5.91
CA GLY A 120 -3.83 -14.01 -5.64
C GLY A 120 -2.91 -13.20 -6.57
N PRO A 121 -1.59 -13.18 -6.31
CA PRO A 121 -0.61 -12.42 -7.11
C PRO A 121 -0.67 -12.73 -8.61
N LYS A 122 -1.00 -13.97 -8.98
CA LYS A 122 -1.08 -14.35 -10.40
C LYS A 122 -2.35 -13.89 -11.09
N ILE A 123 -3.44 -13.77 -10.33
CA ILE A 123 -4.72 -13.25 -10.83
C ILE A 123 -4.64 -11.74 -10.94
N GLU A 124 -4.06 -11.05 -9.95
CA GLU A 124 -3.74 -9.63 -10.02
C GLU A 124 -2.94 -9.30 -11.29
N GLN A 125 -1.83 -10.02 -11.54
CA GLN A 125 -1.06 -9.85 -12.77
C GLN A 125 -1.90 -10.03 -14.04
N LEU A 126 -2.79 -11.02 -14.05
CA LEU A 126 -3.65 -11.29 -15.20
C LEU A 126 -4.65 -10.14 -15.42
N LEU A 127 -5.30 -9.67 -14.36
CA LEU A 127 -6.25 -8.56 -14.43
C LEU A 127 -5.57 -7.26 -14.86
N ASN A 128 -4.38 -6.98 -14.31
CA ASN A 128 -3.57 -5.82 -14.71
C ASN A 128 -3.22 -5.87 -16.20
N ASN A 129 -2.88 -7.05 -16.74
CA ASN A 129 -2.59 -7.23 -18.16
C ASN A 129 -3.83 -7.00 -19.06
N GLU A 130 -5.03 -7.23 -18.52
CA GLU A 130 -6.31 -6.94 -19.19
C GLU A 130 -6.80 -5.49 -18.96
N GLY A 131 -5.97 -4.64 -18.33
CA GLY A 131 -6.28 -3.23 -18.08
C GLY A 131 -7.17 -2.99 -16.86
N ILE A 132 -7.33 -3.99 -15.98
CA ILE A 132 -8.03 -3.87 -14.69
C ILE A 132 -6.96 -3.82 -13.59
N SER A 133 -6.52 -2.61 -13.27
CA SER A 133 -5.43 -2.34 -12.32
C SER A 133 -5.83 -1.45 -11.14
N SER A 134 -7.11 -1.06 -11.01
CA SER A 134 -7.61 -0.31 -9.85
C SER A 134 -8.89 -0.91 -9.27
N PHE A 135 -9.17 -0.62 -8.00
CA PHE A 135 -10.42 -1.04 -7.35
C PHE A 135 -11.63 -0.47 -8.07
N THR A 136 -11.53 0.77 -8.57
CA THR A 136 -12.59 1.43 -9.34
C THR A 136 -12.88 0.68 -10.64
N GLN A 137 -11.84 0.25 -11.35
CA GLN A 137 -11.98 -0.55 -12.56
C GLN A 137 -12.58 -1.91 -12.24
N LEU A 138 -12.02 -2.62 -11.25
CA LEU A 138 -12.51 -3.94 -10.86
C LEU A 138 -13.97 -3.93 -10.39
N ALA A 139 -14.39 -2.89 -9.68
CA ALA A 139 -15.78 -2.69 -9.25
C ALA A 139 -16.75 -2.39 -10.40
N ALA A 140 -16.25 -1.88 -11.53
CA ALA A 140 -17.04 -1.58 -12.72
C ALA A 140 -17.18 -2.78 -13.67
N VAL A 141 -16.31 -3.79 -13.56
CA VAL A 141 -16.36 -5.01 -14.38
C VAL A 141 -17.34 -6.02 -13.78
N SER A 142 -18.15 -6.65 -14.63
CA SER A 142 -19.07 -7.70 -14.18
C SER A 142 -18.33 -9.00 -13.81
N PRO A 143 -18.85 -9.81 -12.88
CA PRO A 143 -18.22 -11.07 -12.50
C PRO A 143 -18.13 -12.06 -13.67
N GLU A 144 -19.07 -12.01 -14.62
CA GLU A 144 -19.05 -12.83 -15.84
C GLU A 144 -17.85 -12.47 -16.72
N ARG A 145 -17.59 -11.17 -16.91
CA ARG A 145 -16.45 -10.71 -17.71
C ARG A 145 -15.13 -11.10 -17.06
N ILE A 146 -15.03 -11.01 -15.74
CA ILE A 146 -13.85 -11.49 -15.00
C ILE A 146 -13.70 -13.00 -15.17
N LYS A 147 -14.80 -13.76 -15.12
CA LYS A 147 -14.77 -15.22 -15.35
C LYS A 147 -14.29 -15.57 -16.75
N GLU A 148 -14.70 -14.83 -17.78
CA GLU A 148 -14.20 -14.99 -19.15
C GLU A 148 -12.69 -14.80 -19.24
N ILE A 149 -12.16 -13.74 -18.60
CA ILE A 149 -10.72 -13.46 -18.53
C ILE A 149 -9.98 -14.64 -17.87
N LEU A 150 -10.47 -15.12 -16.73
CA LEU A 150 -9.87 -16.27 -16.02
C LEU A 150 -9.90 -17.54 -16.88
N ASN A 151 -11.01 -17.79 -17.58
CA ASN A 151 -11.16 -18.96 -18.44
C ASN A 151 -10.20 -18.91 -19.64
N ALA A 152 -10.06 -17.74 -20.28
CA ALA A 152 -9.15 -17.52 -21.40
C ALA A 152 -7.67 -17.68 -20.99
N ALA A 153 -7.32 -17.34 -19.75
CA ALA A 153 -5.96 -17.45 -19.24
C ALA A 153 -5.51 -18.89 -18.89
N GLY A 154 -6.45 -19.84 -18.87
CA GLY A 154 -6.19 -21.28 -18.80
C GLY A 154 -6.80 -22.00 -17.59
N SER A 155 -6.75 -23.33 -17.62
CA SER A 155 -7.41 -24.24 -16.65
C SER A 155 -7.02 -23.98 -15.19
N ARG A 156 -5.81 -23.51 -14.93
CA ARG A 156 -5.32 -23.18 -13.57
C ARG A 156 -6.14 -22.10 -12.85
N PHE A 157 -6.83 -21.22 -13.58
CA PHE A 157 -7.61 -20.12 -13.00
C PHE A 157 -9.11 -20.42 -12.89
N GLN A 158 -9.59 -21.45 -13.58
CA GLN A 158 -11.03 -21.74 -13.71
C GLN A 158 -11.69 -22.12 -12.38
N MET A 159 -10.91 -22.63 -11.42
CA MET A 159 -11.36 -22.97 -10.08
C MET A 159 -11.69 -21.75 -9.21
N HIS A 160 -11.22 -20.54 -9.58
CA HIS A 160 -11.52 -19.33 -8.82
C HIS A 160 -12.92 -18.80 -9.16
N ASP A 161 -13.62 -18.33 -8.12
CA ASP A 161 -14.93 -17.72 -8.25
C ASP A 161 -14.84 -16.20 -8.10
N PRO A 162 -15.05 -15.42 -9.17
CA PRO A 162 -14.98 -13.97 -9.14
C PRO A 162 -16.27 -13.28 -8.68
N THR A 163 -17.32 -14.04 -8.32
CA THR A 163 -18.67 -13.50 -8.04
C THR A 163 -18.66 -12.35 -7.04
N THR A 164 -17.82 -12.40 -6.01
CA THR A 164 -17.75 -11.37 -4.96
C THR A 164 -16.70 -10.29 -5.21
N TRP A 165 -15.84 -10.42 -6.23
CA TRP A 165 -14.70 -9.52 -6.39
C TRP A 165 -15.10 -8.07 -6.72
N PRO A 166 -16.06 -7.81 -7.64
CA PRO A 166 -16.49 -6.43 -7.93
C PRO A 166 -17.10 -5.74 -6.71
N ASP A 167 -17.87 -6.47 -5.91
CA ASP A 167 -18.52 -5.93 -4.72
C ASP A 167 -17.51 -5.62 -3.60
N GLN A 168 -16.53 -6.51 -3.38
CA GLN A 168 -15.42 -6.24 -2.47
C GLN A 168 -14.58 -5.04 -2.93
N ALA A 169 -14.32 -4.95 -4.24
CA ALA A 169 -13.59 -3.82 -4.83
C ALA A 169 -14.35 -2.50 -4.63
N ARG A 170 -15.68 -2.52 -4.73
CA ARG A 170 -16.52 -1.35 -4.44
C ARG A 170 -16.39 -0.88 -2.99
N LEU A 171 -16.28 -1.79 -2.02
CA LEU A 171 -16.00 -1.41 -0.62
C LEU A 171 -14.61 -0.81 -0.47
N ALA A 172 -13.60 -1.36 -1.16
CA ALA A 172 -12.24 -0.82 -1.19
C ALA A 172 -12.19 0.59 -1.80
N THR A 173 -12.85 0.84 -2.94
CA THR A 173 -12.99 2.17 -3.56
C THR A 173 -13.65 3.18 -2.62
N GLN A 174 -14.60 2.74 -1.79
CA GLN A 174 -15.28 3.59 -0.81
C GLN A 174 -14.46 3.80 0.47
N GLY A 175 -13.31 3.13 0.63
CA GLY A 175 -12.52 3.14 1.86
C GLY A 175 -13.19 2.45 3.04
N ARG A 176 -14.18 1.58 2.80
CA ARG A 176 -14.93 0.84 3.83
C ARG A 176 -14.17 -0.42 4.27
N TRP A 177 -12.94 -0.22 4.74
CA TRP A 177 -12.01 -1.31 5.06
C TRP A 177 -12.48 -2.23 6.19
N VAL A 178 -13.17 -1.66 7.19
CA VAL A 178 -13.70 -2.44 8.33
C VAL A 178 -14.77 -3.42 7.86
N GLU A 179 -15.73 -2.93 7.09
CA GLU A 179 -16.82 -3.76 6.58
C GLU A 179 -16.34 -4.77 5.53
N LEU A 180 -15.40 -4.38 4.67
CA LEU A 180 -14.74 -5.33 3.78
C LEU A 180 -14.13 -6.47 4.58
N LYS A 181 -13.44 -6.16 5.68
CA LYS A 181 -12.79 -7.17 6.51
C LYS A 181 -13.80 -8.09 7.22
N GLU A 182 -14.85 -7.51 7.79
CA GLU A 182 -15.93 -8.28 8.44
C GLU A 182 -16.59 -9.24 7.45
N TRP A 183 -16.93 -8.75 6.26
CA TRP A 183 -17.53 -9.57 5.21
C TRP A 183 -16.60 -10.70 4.75
N GLN A 184 -15.31 -10.42 4.56
CA GLN A 184 -14.31 -11.44 4.23
C GLN A 184 -14.19 -12.52 5.31
N ASP A 185 -14.24 -12.13 6.59
CA ASP A 185 -14.21 -13.08 7.69
C ASP A 185 -15.48 -13.95 7.75
N GLU A 186 -16.65 -13.42 7.38
CA GLU A 186 -17.87 -14.20 7.21
C GLU A 186 -17.75 -15.21 6.05
N LEU A 187 -17.25 -14.78 4.88
CA LEU A 187 -17.04 -15.65 3.72
C LEU A 187 -16.09 -16.82 4.02
N ARG A 188 -15.09 -16.59 4.89
CA ARG A 188 -14.13 -17.61 5.30
C ARG A 188 -14.68 -18.58 6.34
N LYS A 189 -15.61 -18.15 7.20
CA LYS A 189 -16.27 -19.03 8.19
C LYS A 189 -17.22 -20.04 7.56
N GLY A 190 -17.80 -19.72 6.41
CA GLY A 190 -18.74 -20.59 5.70
C GLY A 190 -18.11 -21.59 4.72
N ARG A 191 -16.77 -21.62 4.60
CA ARG A 191 -16.02 -22.42 3.62
C ARG A 191 -15.35 -23.64 4.25
#